data_AF-J9G0R4-F1
#
_entry.id   AF-J9G0R4-F1
#
_cell.length_a   1.000
_cell.length_b   1.000
_cell.length_c   1.000
_cell.angle_alpha   90.00
_cell.angle_beta   90.00
_cell.angle_gamma   90.00
#
_symmetry.space_group_name_H-M   'P 1'
#
loop_
_entity.id
_entity.type
_entity.pdbx_description
1 polymer ?
#
loop_
_entity_poly.entity_id
_entity_poly.type
_entity_poly.pdbx_seq_one_letter_code
_entity_poly.pdbx_strand_id
1 'polypeptide(L)'
;METAGAVEFSGAMADGVDAAYKAVMKPAEGTILTVSRLASEAAVEAAGAGASMENTLACAIEAGEEALENTVNLNPVLKKAGVVDAGGKGYIVILKAMFASFKGEIEAPTEAPSDKTPEAAQTGADFADFNTEDIRFSYCTEFIVERENTKDPALLRAFLEELGDCVVVVDDDEIIKVHVHTNDPGKALSEAVTYGHFVTVKVENMKLQHSAITNAGNSEAAQGAKEPEVEEDVIAEPEKEFGIVTVCAGSGMENLFLELGADRVVTGGQTMNPSTDDILKEINKTPASTV
;
A
#
# COMPACT_ATOMS: atom_id res chain seq x y z
N MET A 1 -26.04 12.75 -15.44
CA MET A 1 -25.55 12.67 -16.84
C MET A 1 -25.39 11.18 -17.14
N GLU A 2 -25.95 10.65 -18.22
CA GLU A 2 -25.92 9.19 -18.51
C GLU A 2 -24.71 8.76 -19.36
N THR A 3 -24.00 9.71 -19.98
CA THR A 3 -22.79 9.46 -20.79
C THR A 3 -21.79 10.61 -20.60
N ALA A 4 -20.49 10.32 -20.68
CA ALA A 4 -19.41 11.30 -20.65
C ALA A 4 -18.55 11.18 -21.91
N GLY A 5 -18.21 12.30 -22.55
CA GLY A 5 -17.32 12.37 -23.70
C GLY A 5 -15.90 12.82 -23.31
N ALA A 6 -15.07 13.10 -24.32
CA ALA A 6 -13.69 13.54 -24.12
C ALA A 6 -13.56 14.79 -23.22
N VAL A 7 -14.45 15.76 -23.41
CA VAL A 7 -14.43 17.02 -22.65
C VAL A 7 -14.81 16.77 -21.19
N GLU A 8 -15.89 16.03 -20.92
CA GLU A 8 -16.31 15.73 -19.56
C GLU A 8 -15.27 14.86 -18.83
N PHE A 9 -14.70 13.87 -19.50
CA PHE A 9 -13.69 13.00 -18.92
C PHE A 9 -12.38 13.73 -18.60
N SER A 10 -11.86 14.53 -19.54
CA SER A 10 -10.63 15.32 -19.30
C SER A 10 -10.84 16.37 -18.21
N GLY A 11 -12.03 16.97 -18.12
CA GLY A 11 -12.42 17.84 -17.01
C GLY A 11 -12.40 17.10 -15.67
N ALA A 12 -12.98 15.91 -15.61
CA ALA A 12 -12.96 15.08 -14.39
C ALA A 12 -11.54 14.66 -13.98
N MET A 13 -10.66 14.39 -14.95
CA MET A 13 -9.23 14.16 -14.66
C MET A 13 -8.60 15.38 -14.00
N ALA A 14 -8.87 16.59 -14.52
CA ALA A 14 -8.32 17.82 -13.97
C ALA A 14 -8.84 18.09 -12.55
N ASP A 15 -10.14 17.88 -12.32
CA ASP A 15 -10.73 18.00 -10.97
C ASP A 15 -10.13 16.99 -9.99
N GLY A 16 -9.88 15.75 -10.45
CA GLY A 16 -9.23 14.72 -9.66
C GLY A 16 -7.78 15.06 -9.28
N VAL A 17 -7.02 15.64 -10.22
CA VAL A 17 -5.67 16.16 -9.95
C VAL A 17 -5.73 17.27 -8.91
N ASP A 18 -6.62 18.26 -9.09
CA ASP A 18 -6.80 19.36 -8.15
C ASP A 18 -7.15 18.86 -6.73
N ALA A 19 -8.05 17.89 -6.63
CA ALA A 19 -8.42 17.26 -5.36
C ALA A 19 -7.24 16.55 -4.71
N ALA A 20 -6.47 15.77 -5.48
CA ALA A 20 -5.29 15.06 -4.98
C ALA A 20 -4.22 16.01 -4.45
N TYR A 21 -3.93 17.11 -5.15
CA TYR A 21 -2.97 18.12 -4.68
C TYR A 21 -3.45 18.84 -3.41
N LYS A 22 -4.75 19.11 -3.28
CA LYS A 22 -5.32 19.70 -2.07
C LYS A 22 -5.34 18.74 -0.88
N ALA A 23 -5.46 17.44 -1.13
CA ALA A 23 -5.45 16.42 -0.09
C ALA A 23 -4.07 16.29 0.57
N VAL A 24 -2.99 16.50 -0.17
CA VAL A 24 -1.60 16.29 0.28
C VAL A 24 -0.97 17.59 0.81
N MET A 25 -0.46 17.56 2.06
CA MET A 25 0.13 18.74 2.70
C MET A 25 1.38 19.30 2.01
N LYS A 26 2.24 18.43 1.48
CA LYS A 26 3.46 18.81 0.75
C LYS A 26 3.56 17.97 -0.51
N PRO A 27 2.92 18.40 -1.61
CA PRO A 27 3.05 17.74 -2.90
C PRO A 27 4.52 17.62 -3.30
N ALA A 28 4.93 16.43 -3.72
CA ALA A 28 6.29 16.16 -4.17
C ALA A 28 6.29 15.84 -5.66
N GLU A 29 7.16 16.52 -6.40
CA GLU A 29 7.40 16.21 -7.82
C GLU A 29 8.17 14.89 -7.97
N GLY A 30 7.95 14.20 -9.09
CA GLY A 30 8.45 12.85 -9.31
C GLY A 30 7.63 11.77 -8.58
N THR A 31 6.34 12.02 -8.35
CA THR A 31 5.38 11.05 -7.76
C THR A 31 4.16 10.89 -8.68
N ILE A 32 3.19 10.06 -8.26
CA ILE A 32 1.86 9.96 -8.89
C ILE A 32 1.20 11.31 -9.17
N LEU A 33 1.47 12.34 -8.35
CA LEU A 33 0.95 13.69 -8.55
C LEU A 33 1.51 14.35 -9.81
N THR A 34 2.78 14.13 -10.15
CA THR A 34 3.38 14.61 -11.40
C THR A 34 2.79 13.88 -12.59
N VAL A 35 2.69 12.55 -12.50
CA VAL A 35 2.21 11.69 -13.60
C VAL A 35 0.75 11.98 -13.92
N SER A 36 -0.11 12.03 -12.90
CA SER A 36 -1.54 12.33 -13.08
C SER A 36 -1.79 13.73 -13.62
N ARG A 37 -1.03 14.73 -13.15
CA ARG A 37 -1.12 16.11 -13.66
C ARG A 37 -0.74 16.20 -15.13
N LEU A 38 0.41 15.67 -15.53
CA LEU A 38 0.85 15.74 -16.94
C LEU A 38 -0.05 14.94 -17.88
N ALA A 39 -0.53 13.77 -17.44
CA ALA A 39 -1.53 13.01 -18.19
C ALA A 39 -2.85 13.80 -18.35
N SER A 40 -3.30 14.47 -17.29
CA SER A 40 -4.52 15.29 -17.32
C SER A 40 -4.37 16.52 -18.21
N GLU A 41 -3.24 17.22 -18.16
CA GLU A 41 -2.95 18.38 -19.01
C GLU A 41 -3.02 17.99 -20.50
N ALA A 42 -2.40 16.86 -20.87
CA ALA A 42 -2.45 16.33 -22.24
C ALA A 42 -3.86 15.90 -22.65
N ALA A 43 -4.63 15.29 -21.73
CA ALA A 43 -6.03 14.93 -21.98
C ALA A 43 -6.89 16.18 -22.28
N VAL A 44 -6.73 17.23 -21.47
CA VAL A 44 -7.47 18.49 -21.63
C VAL A 44 -7.09 19.18 -22.94
N GLU A 45 -5.81 19.19 -23.31
CA GLU A 45 -5.36 19.74 -24.58
C GLU A 45 -5.95 18.98 -25.77
N ALA A 46 -5.88 17.64 -25.76
CA ALA A 46 -6.43 16.81 -26.83
C ALA A 46 -7.95 16.96 -26.96
N ALA A 47 -8.68 16.94 -25.84
CA ALA A 47 -10.13 17.13 -25.83
C ALA A 47 -10.51 18.53 -26.32
N GLY A 48 -9.78 19.57 -25.91
CA GLY A 48 -9.96 20.95 -26.37
C GLY A 48 -9.71 21.13 -27.86
N ALA A 49 -8.82 20.32 -28.45
CA ALA A 49 -8.57 20.25 -29.89
C ALA A 49 -9.64 19.43 -30.65
N GLY A 50 -10.64 18.88 -29.98
CA GLY A 50 -11.74 18.11 -30.58
C GLY A 50 -11.39 16.64 -30.84
N ALA A 51 -10.42 16.07 -30.11
CA ALA A 51 -10.12 14.65 -30.21
C ALA A 51 -11.29 13.77 -29.75
N SER A 52 -11.36 12.55 -30.27
CA SER A 52 -12.26 11.52 -29.75
C SER A 52 -11.87 11.13 -28.31
N MET A 53 -12.78 10.48 -27.59
CA MET A 53 -12.49 9.94 -26.26
C MET A 53 -11.30 8.97 -26.29
N GLU A 54 -11.26 8.09 -27.29
CA GLU A 54 -10.15 7.16 -27.51
C GLU A 54 -8.82 7.89 -27.68
N ASN A 55 -8.76 8.91 -28.55
CA ASN A 55 -7.52 9.66 -28.78
C ASN A 55 -7.14 10.52 -27.56
N THR A 56 -8.13 11.06 -26.84
CA THR A 56 -7.89 11.82 -25.60
C THR A 56 -7.21 10.95 -24.56
N LEU A 57 -7.71 9.72 -24.38
CA LEU A 57 -7.14 8.76 -23.44
C LEU A 57 -5.75 8.28 -23.91
N ALA A 58 -5.54 8.10 -25.22
CA ALA A 58 -4.24 7.76 -25.77
C ALA A 58 -3.19 8.86 -25.50
N CYS A 59 -3.52 10.13 -25.73
CA CYS A 59 -2.64 11.26 -25.42
C CYS A 59 -2.34 11.37 -23.92
N ALA A 60 -3.33 11.13 -23.06
CA ALA A 60 -3.14 11.12 -21.61
C ALA A 60 -2.15 10.01 -21.17
N ILE A 61 -2.28 8.82 -21.74
CA ILE A 61 -1.38 7.69 -21.46
C ILE A 61 0.03 8.01 -21.93
N GLU A 62 0.20 8.51 -23.15
CA GLU A 62 1.52 8.84 -23.71
C GLU A 62 2.27 9.87 -22.84
N ALA A 63 1.62 11.00 -22.52
CA ALA A 63 2.21 12.03 -21.67
C ALA A 63 2.46 11.52 -20.23
N GLY A 64 1.57 10.68 -19.70
CA GLY A 64 1.73 10.05 -18.41
C GLY A 64 2.90 9.06 -18.36
N GLU A 65 3.16 8.31 -19.43
CA GLU A 65 4.30 7.40 -19.52
C GLU A 65 5.63 8.16 -19.58
N GLU A 66 5.71 9.24 -20.38
CA GLU A 66 6.87 10.10 -20.40
C GLU A 66 7.14 10.72 -19.03
N ALA A 67 6.08 11.21 -18.36
CA ALA A 67 6.17 11.73 -17.00
C ALA A 67 6.68 10.68 -16.01
N LEU A 68 6.16 9.45 -16.12
CA LEU A 68 6.53 8.33 -15.27
C LEU A 68 8.00 7.97 -15.43
N GLU A 69 8.50 7.85 -16.66
CA GLU A 69 9.91 7.59 -16.93
C GLU A 69 10.82 8.68 -16.34
N ASN A 70 10.35 9.92 -16.35
CA ASN A 70 11.10 11.04 -15.81
C ASN A 70 11.02 11.18 -14.28
N THR A 71 10.15 10.43 -13.58
CA THR A 71 10.05 10.49 -12.10
C THR A 71 11.39 10.20 -11.41
N VAL A 72 12.20 9.32 -11.99
CA VAL A 72 13.56 8.98 -11.51
C VAL A 72 14.49 10.19 -11.49
N ASN A 73 14.30 11.15 -12.40
CA ASN A 73 15.12 12.36 -12.45
C ASN A 73 14.64 13.47 -11.53
N LEU A 74 13.35 13.44 -11.14
CA LEU A 74 12.70 14.47 -10.34
C LEU A 74 12.79 14.17 -8.83
N ASN A 75 12.78 12.90 -8.45
CA ASN A 75 12.81 12.49 -7.05
C ASN A 75 14.16 11.84 -6.68
N PRO A 76 14.94 12.41 -5.74
CA PRO A 76 16.24 11.88 -5.33
C PRO A 76 16.20 10.45 -4.78
N VAL A 77 15.10 10.06 -4.12
CA VAL A 77 14.92 8.71 -3.56
C VAL A 77 14.78 7.70 -4.70
N LEU A 78 13.90 8.00 -5.67
CA LEU A 78 13.73 7.19 -6.87
C LEU A 78 15.03 7.11 -7.69
N LYS A 79 15.75 8.22 -7.80
CA LYS A 79 17.06 8.27 -8.46
C LYS A 79 18.09 7.35 -7.83
N LYS A 80 18.17 7.34 -6.49
CA LYS A 80 19.08 6.47 -5.73
C LYS A 80 18.70 5.00 -5.93
N ALA A 81 17.41 4.69 -5.96
CA ALA A 81 16.89 3.34 -6.17
C ALA A 81 16.91 2.89 -7.63
N GLY A 82 17.02 3.80 -8.60
CA GLY A 82 17.01 3.50 -10.03
C GLY A 82 15.64 3.01 -10.55
N VAL A 83 14.56 3.33 -9.84
CA VAL A 83 13.19 2.88 -10.16
C VAL A 83 12.26 4.08 -10.36
N VAL A 84 11.20 3.89 -11.16
CA VAL A 84 10.13 4.88 -11.34
C VAL A 84 9.16 4.87 -10.16
N ASP A 85 8.33 5.90 -10.05
CA ASP A 85 7.29 5.96 -9.02
C ASP A 85 6.25 4.85 -9.18
N ALA A 86 6.08 4.03 -8.15
CA ALA A 86 5.14 2.91 -8.19
C ALA A 86 3.68 3.37 -8.28
N GLY A 87 3.34 4.49 -7.62
CA GLY A 87 2.00 5.08 -7.69
C GLY A 87 1.66 5.57 -9.09
N GLY A 88 2.59 6.31 -9.72
CA GLY A 88 2.52 6.73 -11.10
C GLY A 88 2.38 5.54 -12.06
N LYS A 89 3.15 4.46 -11.85
CA LYS A 89 3.01 3.23 -12.65
C LYS A 89 1.61 2.63 -12.52
N GLY A 90 1.08 2.53 -11.30
CA GLY A 90 -0.28 2.05 -11.05
C GLY A 90 -1.34 2.91 -11.75
N TYR A 91 -1.20 4.24 -11.70
CA TYR A 91 -2.09 5.17 -12.39
C TYR A 91 -2.11 4.95 -13.92
N ILE A 92 -0.94 4.79 -14.54
CA ILE A 92 -0.85 4.46 -15.97
C ILE A 92 -1.50 3.13 -16.30
N VAL A 93 -1.32 2.11 -15.45
CA VAL A 93 -1.96 0.80 -15.64
C VAL A 93 -3.48 0.94 -15.64
N ILE A 94 -4.05 1.76 -14.75
CA ILE A 94 -5.49 2.04 -14.72
C ILE A 94 -5.95 2.67 -16.03
N LEU A 95 -5.26 3.71 -16.52
CA LEU A 95 -5.62 4.37 -17.80
C LEU A 95 -5.51 3.41 -18.99
N LYS A 96 -4.47 2.56 -19.03
CA LYS A 96 -4.31 1.53 -20.07
C LYS A 96 -5.44 0.50 -20.04
N ALA A 97 -5.87 0.09 -18.85
CA ALA A 97 -7.01 -0.81 -18.71
C ALA A 97 -8.30 -0.13 -19.20
N MET A 98 -8.54 1.13 -18.86
CA MET A 98 -9.67 1.90 -19.39
C MET A 98 -9.62 1.96 -20.92
N PHE A 99 -8.45 2.21 -21.52
CA PHE A 99 -8.27 2.29 -22.97
C PHE A 99 -8.52 0.94 -23.66
N ALA A 100 -7.96 -0.14 -23.13
CA ALA A 100 -8.19 -1.49 -23.62
C ALA A 100 -9.68 -1.88 -23.52
N SER A 101 -10.35 -1.48 -22.43
CA SER A 101 -11.79 -1.72 -22.27
C SER A 101 -12.61 -0.91 -23.27
N PHE A 102 -12.24 0.35 -23.50
CA PHE A 102 -12.88 1.21 -24.49
C PHE A 102 -12.76 0.66 -25.92
N LYS A 103 -11.64 0.00 -26.23
CA LYS A 103 -11.42 -0.71 -27.49
C LYS A 103 -12.13 -2.07 -27.60
N GLY A 104 -12.74 -2.55 -26.51
CA GLY A 104 -13.33 -3.88 -26.44
C GLY A 104 -12.30 -5.01 -26.41
N GLU A 105 -11.04 -4.72 -26.06
CA GLU A 105 -9.99 -5.72 -25.93
C GLU A 105 -10.09 -6.48 -24.60
N ILE A 106 -10.60 -5.81 -23.57
CA ILE A 106 -10.88 -6.39 -22.26
C ILE A 106 -12.29 -6.02 -21.79
N GLU A 107 -12.95 -6.94 -21.10
CA GLU A 107 -14.23 -6.66 -20.45
C GLU A 107 -13.99 -6.26 -18.99
N ALA A 108 -14.68 -5.21 -18.53
CA ALA A 108 -14.65 -4.85 -17.13
C ALA A 108 -15.31 -5.98 -16.31
N PRO A 109 -14.69 -6.40 -15.18
CA PRO A 109 -15.31 -7.39 -14.31
C PRO A 109 -16.71 -6.93 -13.88
N THR A 110 -17.70 -7.79 -14.02
CA THR A 110 -19.09 -7.53 -13.61
C THR A 110 -19.34 -7.82 -12.14
N GLU A 111 -18.38 -8.47 -11.47
CA GLU A 111 -18.41 -8.76 -10.04
C GLU A 111 -17.42 -7.84 -9.32
N ALA A 112 -17.82 -7.32 -8.15
CA ALA A 112 -16.91 -6.61 -7.27
C ALA A 112 -15.71 -7.51 -6.94
N PRO A 113 -14.47 -6.99 -6.89
CA PRO A 113 -13.32 -7.79 -6.53
C PRO A 113 -13.61 -8.45 -5.17
N SER A 114 -13.64 -9.79 -5.15
CA SER A 114 -13.66 -10.50 -3.86
C SER A 114 -12.39 -10.13 -3.10
N ASP A 115 -12.45 -10.02 -1.77
CA ASP A 115 -11.32 -9.80 -0.84
C ASP A 115 -10.25 -10.92 -0.91
N LYS A 116 -9.74 -11.22 -2.10
CA LYS A 116 -8.60 -12.08 -2.31
C LYS A 116 -7.38 -11.20 -2.24
N THR A 117 -6.62 -11.43 -1.19
CA THR A 117 -5.26 -10.92 -1.01
C THR A 117 -4.50 -11.12 -2.34
N PRO A 118 -3.96 -10.05 -2.95
CA PRO A 118 -3.15 -10.21 -4.15
C PRO A 118 -1.96 -11.12 -3.84
N GLU A 119 -1.66 -12.06 -4.75
CA GLU A 119 -0.39 -12.78 -4.71
C GLU A 119 0.76 -11.78 -4.77
N ALA A 120 1.73 -11.96 -3.88
CA ALA A 120 2.84 -11.04 -3.67
C ALA A 120 3.56 -10.69 -4.98
N ALA A 121 3.45 -9.43 -5.40
CA ALA A 121 4.33 -8.88 -6.43
C ALA A 121 5.76 -8.84 -5.88
N GLN A 122 6.72 -9.24 -6.71
CA GLN A 122 8.15 -9.34 -6.39
C GLN A 122 8.68 -8.05 -5.73
N THR A 123 9.10 -8.18 -4.47
CA THR A 123 9.68 -7.11 -3.67
C THR A 123 11.13 -6.87 -4.09
N GLY A 124 11.31 -5.95 -5.05
CA GLY A 124 12.62 -5.48 -5.49
C GLY A 124 12.93 -4.03 -5.11
N ALA A 125 12.23 -3.47 -4.12
CA ALA A 125 12.51 -2.14 -3.60
C ALA A 125 12.75 -2.22 -2.10
N ASP A 126 14.00 -2.01 -1.71
CA ASP A 126 14.44 -1.97 -0.32
C ASP A 126 13.97 -0.64 0.30
N PHE A 127 12.75 -0.63 0.84
CA PHE A 127 12.17 0.51 1.57
C PHE A 127 12.65 0.58 3.03
N ALA A 128 13.70 -0.17 3.40
CA ALA A 128 14.28 -0.18 4.74
C ALA A 128 14.84 1.18 5.19
N ASP A 129 14.96 2.15 4.28
CA ASP A 129 15.49 3.50 4.54
C ASP A 129 14.41 4.50 5.02
N PHE A 130 13.20 4.05 5.42
CA PHE A 130 12.34 4.87 6.29
C PHE A 130 12.94 4.91 7.69
N ASN A 131 13.88 5.85 7.90
CA ASN A 131 14.54 6.06 9.16
C ASN A 131 13.52 6.14 10.31
N THR A 132 13.61 5.21 11.25
CA THR A 132 12.83 5.20 12.49
C THR A 132 13.02 6.49 13.30
N GLU A 133 14.08 7.26 13.00
CA GLU A 133 14.40 8.56 13.56
C GLU A 133 13.47 9.71 13.10
N ASP A 134 12.72 9.55 12.00
CA ASP A 134 11.79 10.58 11.48
C ASP A 134 10.33 10.43 11.97
N ILE A 135 10.01 9.38 12.75
CA ILE A 135 8.66 9.19 13.30
C ILE A 135 8.43 10.15 14.49
N ARG A 136 8.01 11.37 14.20
CA ARG A 136 7.66 12.40 15.21
C ARG A 136 6.40 12.06 16.01
N PHE A 137 5.45 11.36 15.40
CA PHE A 137 4.18 10.96 16.01
C PHE A 137 4.00 9.45 15.99
N SER A 138 3.63 8.87 17.12
CA SER A 138 3.72 7.43 17.34
C SER A 138 2.54 6.63 16.80
N TYR A 139 1.38 7.26 16.61
CA TYR A 139 0.16 6.57 16.17
C TYR A 139 -0.32 7.08 14.83
N CYS A 140 -0.52 6.16 13.89
CA CYS A 140 -1.35 6.37 12.72
C CYS A 140 -2.81 6.17 13.12
N THR A 141 -3.64 7.19 12.94
CA THR A 141 -5.06 7.18 13.29
C THR A 141 -5.87 7.40 12.02
N GLU A 142 -6.58 6.37 11.60
CA GLU A 142 -7.44 6.37 10.42
C GLU A 142 -8.89 6.16 10.86
N PHE A 143 -9.82 6.92 10.31
CA PHE A 143 -11.24 6.72 10.58
C PHE A 143 -12.13 7.23 9.46
N ILE A 144 -13.34 6.68 9.41
CA ILE A 144 -14.43 7.12 8.54
C ILE A 144 -15.59 7.54 9.43
N VAL A 145 -16.08 8.76 9.24
CA VAL A 145 -17.26 9.32 9.90
C VAL A 145 -18.37 9.46 8.88
N GLU A 146 -19.55 8.92 9.17
CA GLU A 146 -20.76 9.19 8.39
C GLU A 146 -21.35 10.53 8.84
N ARG A 147 -21.65 11.42 7.89
CA ARG A 147 -22.04 12.81 8.19
C ARG A 147 -23.45 12.86 8.76
N GLU A 148 -23.57 13.42 9.97
CA GLU A 148 -24.88 13.71 10.58
C GLU A 148 -25.22 15.21 10.54
N ASN A 149 -24.27 16.05 10.14
CA ASN A 149 -24.42 17.49 10.10
C ASN A 149 -23.63 18.16 8.98
N THR A 150 -23.90 19.45 8.78
CA THR A 150 -23.30 20.28 7.74
C THR A 150 -22.04 21.01 8.22
N LYS A 151 -21.34 20.49 9.23
CA LYS A 151 -20.07 21.10 9.65
C LYS A 151 -19.05 21.00 8.52
N ASP A 152 -18.26 22.05 8.41
CA ASP A 152 -17.21 22.18 7.41
C ASP A 152 -16.02 21.27 7.77
N PRO A 153 -15.67 20.27 6.95
CA PRO A 153 -14.51 19.40 7.16
C PRO A 153 -13.18 20.16 7.18
N ALA A 154 -13.12 21.38 6.63
CA ALA A 154 -11.94 22.23 6.74
C ALA A 154 -11.59 22.57 8.20
N LEU A 155 -12.59 22.64 9.09
CA LEU A 155 -12.37 22.85 10.52
C LEU A 155 -11.75 21.61 11.17
N LEU A 156 -12.23 20.41 10.81
CA LEU A 156 -11.64 19.15 11.26
C LEU A 156 -10.20 19.05 10.79
N ARG A 157 -9.94 19.39 9.51
CA ARG A 157 -8.60 19.42 8.94
C ARG A 157 -7.68 20.35 9.72
N ALA A 158 -8.08 21.60 9.95
CA ALA A 158 -7.28 22.57 10.69
C ALA A 158 -6.96 22.10 12.12
N PHE A 159 -7.95 21.52 12.82
CA PHE A 159 -7.73 20.93 14.15
C PHE A 159 -6.70 19.79 14.12
N LEU A 160 -6.79 18.90 13.14
CA LEU A 160 -5.87 17.78 13.00
C LEU A 160 -4.45 18.22 12.61
N GLU A 161 -4.32 19.30 11.83
CA GLU A 161 -3.03 19.91 11.47
C GLU A 161 -2.32 20.52 12.68
N GLU A 162 -3.04 20.94 13.71
CA GLU A 162 -2.46 21.33 15.01
C GLU A 162 -2.06 20.12 15.87
N LEU A 163 -2.77 19.00 15.71
CA LEU A 163 -2.64 17.81 16.56
C LEU A 163 -1.53 16.84 16.10
N GLY A 164 -1.15 16.90 14.82
CA GLY A 164 -0.33 15.88 14.18
C GLY A 164 0.34 16.31 12.88
N ASP A 165 0.92 15.34 12.18
CA ASP A 165 1.35 15.49 10.79
C ASP A 165 0.67 14.45 9.88
N CYS A 166 1.01 14.49 8.59
CA CYS A 166 0.45 13.62 7.56
C CYS A 166 -1.08 13.58 7.55
N VAL A 167 -1.71 14.72 7.83
CA VAL A 167 -3.16 14.88 7.83
C VAL A 167 -3.69 14.77 6.40
N VAL A 168 -4.57 13.80 6.19
CA VAL A 168 -5.39 13.65 4.99
C VAL A 168 -6.84 13.65 5.44
N VAL A 169 -7.62 14.58 4.92
CA VAL A 169 -9.08 14.64 5.12
C VAL A 169 -9.70 14.65 3.73
N VAL A 170 -10.45 13.61 3.42
CA VAL A 170 -11.23 13.48 2.19
C VAL A 170 -12.69 13.66 2.57
N ASP A 171 -13.31 14.69 2.01
CA ASP A 171 -14.74 14.95 2.13
C ASP A 171 -15.47 14.29 0.97
N ASP A 172 -16.50 13.51 1.29
CA ASP A 172 -17.49 12.96 0.36
C ASP A 172 -18.88 13.45 0.82
N ASP A 173 -19.90 13.29 -0.03
CA ASP A 173 -21.26 13.77 0.26
C ASP A 173 -21.83 13.11 1.52
N GLU A 174 -21.53 11.83 1.76
CA GLU A 174 -22.06 11.04 2.87
C GLU A 174 -21.05 10.79 4.00
N ILE A 175 -19.75 10.80 3.70
CA ILE A 175 -18.71 10.39 4.65
C ILE A 175 -17.50 11.33 4.65
N ILE A 176 -16.76 11.33 5.75
CA ILE A 176 -15.47 11.99 5.88
C ILE A 176 -14.44 10.91 6.22
N LYS A 177 -13.44 10.73 5.35
CA LYS A 177 -12.32 9.81 5.58
C LYS A 177 -11.09 10.58 6.03
N VAL A 178 -10.49 10.14 7.13
CA VAL A 178 -9.37 10.83 7.77
C VAL A 178 -8.21 9.88 8.00
N HIS A 179 -7.00 10.40 7.79
CA HIS A 179 -5.73 9.83 8.23
C HIS A 179 -4.94 10.93 8.94
N VAL A 180 -4.39 10.65 10.12
CA VAL A 180 -3.49 11.57 10.83
C VAL A 180 -2.46 10.79 11.62
N HIS A 181 -1.21 11.26 11.63
CA HIS A 181 -0.22 10.79 12.60
C HIS A 181 -0.24 11.69 13.83
N THR A 182 -0.54 11.12 14.99
CA THR A 182 -0.60 11.87 16.24
C THR A 182 -0.06 11.06 17.42
N ASN A 183 0.24 11.73 18.53
CA ASN A 183 0.54 11.10 19.82
C ASN A 183 -0.73 10.98 20.70
N ASP A 184 -1.84 11.58 20.29
CA ASP A 184 -3.10 11.59 21.03
C ASP A 184 -4.29 11.25 20.11
N PRO A 185 -4.45 9.97 19.74
CA PRO A 185 -5.56 9.52 18.89
C PRO A 185 -6.92 9.86 19.52
N GLY A 186 -7.01 9.88 20.86
CA GLY A 186 -8.24 10.18 21.58
C GLY A 186 -8.79 11.56 21.27
N LYS A 187 -7.93 12.59 21.14
CA LYS A 187 -8.35 13.94 20.73
C LYS A 187 -8.87 13.98 19.30
N ALA A 188 -8.20 13.30 18.36
CA ALA A 188 -8.64 13.23 16.97
C ALA A 188 -10.05 12.62 16.88
N LEU A 189 -10.27 11.50 17.59
CA LEU A 189 -11.55 10.81 17.61
C LEU A 189 -12.65 11.62 18.32
N SER A 190 -12.30 12.33 19.41
CA SER A 190 -13.24 13.16 20.15
C SER A 190 -13.72 14.36 19.34
N GLU A 191 -12.87 14.96 18.50
CA GLU A 191 -13.31 16.03 17.59
C GLU A 191 -14.15 15.46 16.44
N ALA A 192 -13.72 14.33 15.86
CA ALA A 192 -14.37 13.69 14.73
C ALA A 192 -15.81 13.25 15.01
N VAL A 193 -16.12 12.76 16.23
CA VAL A 193 -17.50 12.39 16.61
C VAL A 193 -18.47 13.58 16.58
N THR A 194 -17.95 14.81 16.56
CA THR A 194 -18.80 15.99 16.46
C THR A 194 -19.32 16.26 15.04
N TYR A 195 -18.83 15.53 14.03
CA TYR A 195 -19.25 15.58 12.63
C TYR A 195 -20.28 14.48 12.29
N GLY A 196 -20.30 13.41 13.07
CA GLY A 196 -21.25 12.30 12.96
C GLY A 196 -20.71 11.04 13.66
N HIS A 197 -21.22 9.87 13.30
CA HIS A 197 -20.83 8.62 13.94
C HIS A 197 -19.76 7.87 13.15
N PHE A 198 -18.94 7.09 13.85
CA PHE A 198 -17.88 6.30 13.22
C PHE A 198 -18.46 5.09 12.51
N VAL A 199 -18.06 4.91 11.25
CA VAL A 199 -18.23 3.66 10.51
C VAL A 199 -17.06 2.72 10.84
N THR A 200 -15.84 3.26 10.79
CA THR A 200 -14.61 2.51 11.03
C THR A 200 -13.60 3.38 11.75
N VAL A 201 -12.85 2.77 12.69
CA VAL A 201 -11.72 3.40 13.37
C VAL A 201 -10.56 2.41 13.42
N LYS A 202 -9.37 2.87 13.07
CA LYS A 202 -8.12 2.11 13.09
C LYS A 202 -7.04 2.99 13.73
N VAL A 203 -6.38 2.46 14.75
CA VAL A 203 -5.28 3.14 15.43
C VAL A 203 -4.10 2.17 15.52
N GLU A 204 -3.00 2.53 14.86
CA GLU A 204 -1.81 1.69 14.78
C GLU A 204 -0.59 2.41 15.35
N ASN A 205 0.22 1.69 16.13
CA ASN A 205 1.50 2.21 16.59
C ASN A 205 2.54 2.01 15.48
N MET A 206 2.94 3.11 14.83
CA MET A 206 3.86 3.09 13.70
C MET A 206 5.25 2.58 14.08
N LYS A 207 5.68 2.78 15.33
CA LYS A 207 6.97 2.25 15.81
C LYS A 207 6.95 0.73 15.93
N LEU A 208 5.83 0.16 16.40
CA LEU A 208 5.68 -1.29 16.48
C LEU A 208 5.55 -1.90 15.09
N GLN A 209 4.77 -1.28 14.20
CA GLN A 209 4.62 -1.71 12.81
C GLN A 209 5.95 -1.65 12.05
N HIS A 210 6.68 -0.54 12.18
CA HIS A 210 8.02 -0.42 11.59
C HIS A 210 8.99 -1.42 12.23
N SER A 211 8.99 -1.61 13.55
CA SER A 211 9.85 -2.63 14.17
C SER A 211 9.49 -4.05 13.72
N ALA A 212 8.22 -4.35 13.42
CA ALA A 212 7.83 -5.66 12.90
C ALA A 212 8.31 -5.86 11.46
N ILE A 213 8.22 -4.83 10.62
CA ILE A 213 8.71 -4.85 9.23
C ILE A 213 10.24 -4.88 9.21
N THR A 214 10.90 -4.02 9.99
CA THR A 214 12.34 -3.94 10.11
C THR A 214 12.92 -5.16 10.82
N ASN A 215 12.28 -5.77 11.82
CA ASN A 215 12.75 -7.02 12.41
C ASN A 215 12.43 -8.25 11.54
N ALA A 216 11.41 -8.17 10.66
CA ALA A 216 11.23 -9.16 9.60
C ALA A 216 12.29 -9.02 8.48
N GLY A 217 12.89 -7.83 8.32
CA GLY A 217 14.07 -7.60 7.47
C GLY A 217 15.43 -7.70 8.17
N ASN A 218 15.49 -7.58 9.50
CA ASN A 218 16.68 -7.54 10.35
C ASN A 218 16.68 -8.64 11.42
N SER A 219 16.06 -9.81 11.16
CA SER A 219 16.28 -11.00 11.98
C SER A 219 17.71 -11.56 11.86
N GLU A 220 18.68 -10.75 11.44
CA GLU A 220 20.12 -11.02 11.49
C GLU A 220 20.92 -10.05 12.39
N ALA A 221 20.32 -9.03 13.01
CA ALA A 221 21.11 -8.01 13.71
C ALA A 221 20.51 -7.53 15.04
N ALA A 222 20.56 -8.36 16.09
CA ALA A 222 21.01 -7.96 17.44
C ALA A 222 20.72 -9.03 18.50
N GLN A 223 21.66 -9.97 18.67
CA GLN A 223 22.08 -10.42 19.99
C GLN A 223 23.48 -11.01 19.87
N GLY A 224 24.44 -10.44 20.61
CA GLY A 224 25.84 -10.82 20.58
C GLY A 224 26.05 -12.29 20.95
N ALA A 225 26.18 -13.12 19.94
CA ALA A 225 26.81 -14.43 19.97
C ALA A 225 27.42 -14.63 18.58
N LYS A 226 28.70 -15.06 18.56
CA LYS A 226 29.56 -15.42 17.41
C LYS A 226 28.91 -15.33 16.02
N GLU A 227 29.59 -14.64 15.09
CA GLU A 227 29.36 -14.69 13.64
C GLU A 227 28.75 -16.05 13.23
N PRO A 228 27.48 -16.11 12.79
CA PRO A 228 27.00 -17.30 12.12
C PRO A 228 27.68 -17.30 10.75
N GLU A 229 28.39 -18.39 10.49
CA GLU A 229 28.76 -18.75 9.13
C GLU A 229 27.48 -18.71 8.28
N VAL A 230 27.59 -18.17 7.06
CA VAL A 230 26.53 -18.26 6.06
C VAL A 230 26.33 -19.74 5.76
N GLU A 231 25.44 -20.40 6.49
CA GLU A 231 24.92 -21.70 6.09
C GLU A 231 24.01 -21.42 4.89
N GLU A 232 24.51 -21.74 3.70
CA GLU A 232 23.69 -21.85 2.49
C GLU A 232 22.41 -22.61 2.81
N ASP A 233 21.27 -22.25 2.21
CA ASP A 233 20.02 -22.99 2.30
C ASP A 233 20.21 -24.41 1.73
N VAL A 234 20.76 -25.32 2.53
CA VAL A 234 20.97 -26.71 2.16
C VAL A 234 19.60 -27.40 2.24
N ILE A 235 19.02 -27.66 1.07
CA ILE A 235 17.86 -28.55 0.95
C ILE A 235 18.31 -29.93 1.43
N ALA A 236 17.65 -30.43 2.47
CA ALA A 236 17.95 -31.73 3.05
C ALA A 236 17.73 -32.84 2.01
N GLU A 237 18.66 -33.79 1.92
CA GLU A 237 18.47 -34.93 1.03
C GLU A 237 17.22 -35.73 1.44
N PRO A 238 16.40 -36.19 0.48
CA PRO A 238 15.15 -36.85 0.78
C PRO A 238 15.39 -38.26 1.34
N GLU A 239 15.06 -38.48 2.61
CA GLU A 239 15.08 -39.79 3.26
C GLU A 239 13.72 -40.51 3.16
N LYS A 240 12.65 -39.75 2.84
CA LYS A 240 11.28 -40.26 2.72
C LYS A 240 10.46 -39.58 1.62
N GLU A 241 9.30 -40.15 1.31
CA GLU A 241 8.42 -39.66 0.24
C GLU A 241 7.65 -38.40 0.65
N PHE A 242 7.09 -38.38 1.86
CA PHE A 242 6.29 -37.26 2.38
C PHE A 242 6.82 -36.75 3.73
N GLY A 243 7.03 -35.43 3.81
CA GLY A 243 7.31 -34.66 5.01
C GLY A 243 6.09 -33.89 5.49
N ILE A 244 6.02 -33.60 6.78
CA ILE A 244 4.93 -32.84 7.39
C ILE A 244 5.56 -31.69 8.18
N VAL A 245 5.35 -30.47 7.71
CA VAL A 245 5.66 -29.23 8.45
C VAL A 245 4.37 -28.69 9.05
N THR A 246 4.37 -28.37 10.34
CA THR A 246 3.18 -27.86 11.02
C THR A 246 3.43 -26.53 11.73
N VAL A 247 2.39 -25.71 11.85
CA VAL A 247 2.44 -24.42 12.53
C VAL A 247 1.74 -24.53 13.88
N CYS A 248 2.42 -24.16 14.98
CA CYS A 248 1.84 -24.22 16.31
C CYS A 248 1.89 -22.91 17.10
N ALA A 249 0.97 -22.78 18.06
CA ALA A 249 0.84 -21.63 18.95
C ALA A 249 1.88 -21.70 20.07
N GLY A 250 3.14 -21.45 19.74
CA GLY A 250 4.26 -21.41 20.68
C GLY A 250 4.81 -22.78 21.10
N SER A 251 5.89 -22.75 21.87
CA SER A 251 6.75 -23.90 22.19
C SER A 251 6.09 -24.99 23.03
N GLY A 252 4.97 -24.70 23.70
CA GLY A 252 4.25 -25.69 24.52
C GLY A 252 3.61 -26.83 23.72
N MET A 253 3.32 -26.61 22.44
CA MET A 253 2.67 -27.59 21.55
C MET A 253 3.66 -28.29 20.60
N GLU A 254 4.91 -27.83 20.54
CA GLU A 254 5.92 -28.29 19.59
C GLU A 254 6.22 -29.78 19.74
N ASN A 255 6.51 -30.22 20.97
CA ASN A 255 6.82 -31.63 21.26
C ASN A 255 5.66 -32.56 20.93
N LEU A 256 4.41 -32.13 21.15
CA LEU A 256 3.24 -32.93 20.84
C LEU A 256 3.13 -33.20 19.33
N PHE A 257 3.39 -32.18 18.50
CA PHE A 257 3.32 -32.34 17.06
C PHE A 257 4.44 -33.21 16.50
N LEU A 258 5.65 -33.08 17.04
CA LEU A 258 6.77 -33.97 16.70
C LEU A 258 6.44 -35.42 17.07
N GLU A 259 5.86 -35.66 18.25
CA GLU A 259 5.42 -37.00 18.67
C GLU A 259 4.29 -37.58 17.81
N LEU A 260 3.42 -36.73 17.27
CA LEU A 260 2.33 -37.11 16.37
C LEU A 260 2.79 -37.33 14.91
N GLY A 261 4.08 -37.12 14.62
CA GLY A 261 4.69 -37.41 13.34
C GLY A 261 4.90 -36.21 12.41
N ALA A 262 4.84 -34.98 12.93
CA ALA A 262 5.39 -33.83 12.21
C ALA A 262 6.92 -33.93 12.20
N ASP A 263 7.54 -33.62 11.07
CA ASP A 263 9.00 -33.64 10.93
C ASP A 263 9.65 -32.36 11.41
N ARG A 264 8.94 -31.23 11.20
CA ARG A 264 9.36 -29.91 11.62
C ARG A 264 8.16 -29.11 12.09
N VAL A 265 8.42 -28.15 12.96
CA VAL A 265 7.40 -27.27 13.54
C VAL A 265 7.84 -25.82 13.37
N VAL A 266 6.94 -24.99 12.86
CA VAL A 266 7.10 -23.54 12.75
C VAL A 266 6.27 -22.88 13.85
N THR A 267 6.86 -21.97 14.61
CA THR A 267 6.11 -21.27 15.66
C THR A 267 5.39 -20.04 15.09
N GLY A 268 4.06 -20.04 15.14
CA GLY A 268 3.23 -18.96 14.59
C GLY A 268 3.09 -17.73 15.51
N GLY A 269 3.81 -17.67 16.62
CA GLY A 269 3.69 -16.62 17.63
C GLY A 269 2.28 -16.53 18.25
N GLN A 270 1.94 -15.35 18.80
CA GLN A 270 0.61 -15.10 19.41
C GLN A 270 -0.52 -15.02 18.37
N THR A 271 -0.20 -14.74 17.10
CA THR A 271 -1.16 -14.52 16.02
C THR A 271 -1.37 -15.74 15.13
N MET A 272 -0.65 -16.85 15.37
CA MET A 272 -0.66 -18.07 14.54
C MET A 272 -0.29 -17.83 13.07
N ASN A 273 0.47 -16.78 12.78
CA ASN A 273 0.80 -16.36 11.42
C ASN A 273 2.32 -16.23 11.24
N PRO A 274 3.05 -17.35 11.06
CA PRO A 274 4.48 -17.31 10.79
C PRO A 274 4.77 -16.68 9.42
N SER A 275 6.00 -16.21 9.22
CA SER A 275 6.40 -15.67 7.92
C SER A 275 6.52 -16.79 6.88
N THR A 276 6.36 -16.44 5.60
CA THR A 276 6.55 -17.38 4.49
C THR A 276 7.98 -17.93 4.45
N ASP A 277 8.96 -17.13 4.87
CA ASP A 277 10.37 -17.51 4.93
C ASP A 277 10.64 -18.56 6.03
N ASP A 278 10.02 -18.41 7.21
CA ASP A 278 10.12 -19.40 8.29
C ASP A 278 9.54 -20.75 7.87
N ILE A 279 8.42 -20.73 7.14
CA ILE A 279 7.81 -21.95 6.59
C ILE A 279 8.76 -22.58 5.56
N LEU A 280 9.31 -21.78 4.65
CA LEU A 280 10.19 -22.26 3.58
C LEU A 280 11.49 -22.88 4.13
N LYS A 281 12.08 -22.28 5.16
CA LYS A 281 13.27 -22.80 5.85
C LYS A 281 13.03 -24.18 6.46
N GLU A 282 11.90 -24.37 7.13
CA GLU A 282 11.56 -25.67 7.71
C GLU A 282 11.17 -26.71 6.64
N ILE A 283 10.57 -26.29 5.53
CA ILE A 283 10.38 -27.15 4.35
C ILE A 283 11.73 -27.62 3.80
N ASN A 284 12.67 -26.71 3.55
CA ASN A 284 13.99 -27.05 3.00
C ASN A 284 14.78 -27.98 3.92
N LYS A 285 14.63 -27.84 5.23
CA LYS A 285 15.27 -28.69 6.25
C LYS A 285 14.54 -30.02 6.51
N THR A 286 13.39 -30.24 5.88
CA THR A 286 12.64 -31.49 6.00
C THR A 286 13.19 -32.51 5.00
N PRO A 287 13.75 -33.66 5.45
CA PRO A 287 14.39 -34.64 4.58
C PRO A 287 13.35 -35.49 3.82
N ALA A 288 12.53 -34.88 2.97
CA ALA A 288 11.47 -35.55 2.21
C ALA A 288 11.37 -35.08 0.76
N SER A 289 10.92 -35.98 -0.12
CA SER A 289 10.75 -35.70 -1.56
C SER A 289 9.59 -34.73 -1.84
N THR A 290 8.60 -34.70 -0.96
CA THR A 290 7.43 -33.82 -1.01
C THR A 290 7.08 -33.43 0.42
N VAL A 291 6.83 -32.16 0.67
CA VAL A 291 6.52 -31.60 2.00
C VAL A 291 5.19 -30.85 1.91
#